data_AF-A0A527YP03-F1
#
_entry.id   AF-A0A527YP03-F1
#
_cell.length_a   1.000
_cell.length_b   1.000
_cell.length_c   1.000
_cell.angle_alpha   90.00
_cell.angle_beta   90.00
_cell.angle_gamma   90.00
#
_symmetry.space_group_name_H-M   'P 1'
#
loop_
_entity.id
_entity.type
_entity.pdbx_description
1 polymer ?
#
loop_
_entity_poly.entity_id
_entity_poly.type
_entity_poly.pdbx_seq_one_letter_code
_entity_poly.pdbx_strand_id
1 'polypeptide(L)'
;MYLLDTNIVSDVERRLPKPTAWLASVDPASVNLSVITLGEIERGIVKLRKVDPERATRLDLWLRELRRDNADRILAVTEEVAL
;
A
#
# COMPACT_ATOMS: atom_id res chain seq x y z
N MET A 1 15.56 4.25 6.42
CA MET A 1 14.65 3.68 5.41
C MET A 1 13.62 2.82 6.11
N TYR A 2 12.38 2.86 5.63
CA TYR A 2 11.25 2.10 6.15
C TYR A 2 10.63 1.30 5.00
N LEU A 3 10.17 0.08 5.31
CA LEU A 3 9.32 -0.72 4.44
C LEU A 3 7.94 -0.80 5.10
N LEU A 4 6.89 -0.35 4.42
CA LEU A 4 5.56 -0.35 5.00
C LEU A 4 4.88 -1.71 4.84
N ASP A 5 4.37 -2.21 5.96
CA ASP A 5 3.43 -3.32 5.98
C ASP A 5 2.03 -2.84 5.53
N THR A 6 1.21 -3.77 5.08
CA THR A 6 -0.13 -3.54 4.52
C THR A 6 -1.06 -2.83 5.50
N ASN A 7 -0.91 -3.08 6.81
CA ASN A 7 -1.71 -2.44 7.85
C ASN A 7 -1.50 -0.91 7.87
N ILE A 8 -0.24 -0.44 7.86
CA ILE A 8 0.10 0.99 7.88
C ILE A 8 -0.43 1.67 6.62
N VAL A 9 -0.24 1.05 5.45
CA VAL A 9 -0.73 1.60 4.19
C VAL A 9 -2.27 1.70 4.21
N SER A 10 -2.95 0.67 4.69
CA SER A 10 -4.41 0.64 4.80
C SER A 10 -4.95 1.67 5.81
N ASP A 11 -4.25 1.85 6.93
CA ASP A 11 -4.66 2.79 7.96
C ASP A 11 -4.43 4.25 7.55
N VAL A 12 -3.38 4.52 6.77
CA VAL A 12 -3.16 5.82 6.14
C VAL A 12 -4.22 6.12 5.07
N GLU A 13 -4.60 5.14 4.24
CA GLU A 13 -5.71 5.29 3.28
C GLU A 13 -7.01 5.67 3.99
N ARG A 14 -7.27 5.03 5.15
CA ARG A 14 -8.41 5.34 6.03
C ARG A 14 -8.25 6.61 6.85
N ARG A 15 -7.12 7.31 6.73
CA ARG A 15 -6.78 8.55 7.45
C ARG A 15 -6.80 8.40 8.97
N LEU A 16 -6.34 7.26 9.49
CA LEU A 16 -6.21 7.09 10.93
C LEU A 16 -5.13 8.05 11.48
N PRO A 17 -5.38 8.75 12.62
CA PRO A 17 -4.52 9.86 13.03
C PRO A 17 -3.06 9.46 13.28
N LYS A 18 -2.83 8.34 13.97
CA LYS A 18 -1.46 7.94 14.38
C LYS A 18 -0.59 7.52 13.19
N PRO A 19 -1.00 6.58 12.31
CA PRO A 19 -0.19 6.20 11.15
C PRO A 19 0.01 7.37 10.18
N THR A 20 -1.01 8.20 9.99
CA THR A 20 -0.92 9.38 9.11
C THR A 20 0.08 10.41 9.64
N ALA A 21 0.03 10.71 10.95
CA ALA A 21 0.95 11.65 11.57
C ALA A 21 2.40 11.14 11.55
N TRP A 22 2.61 9.84 11.76
CA TRP A 22 3.93 9.23 11.65
C TRP A 22 4.46 9.26 10.21
N LEU A 23 3.64 8.90 9.21
CA LEU A 23 4.07 8.93 7.82
C LEU A 23 4.43 10.36 7.38
N ALA A 24 3.72 11.37 7.89
CA ALA A 24 4.02 12.77 7.63
C ALA A 24 5.29 13.28 8.33
N SER A 25 5.82 12.57 9.34
CA SER A 25 7.02 12.98 10.07
C SER A 25 8.31 12.36 9.54
N VAL A 26 8.22 11.40 8.61
CA VAL A 26 9.38 10.75 7.99
C VAL A 26 9.65 11.32 6.60
N ASP A 27 10.91 11.26 6.16
CA ASP A 27 11.29 11.62 4.79
C ASP A 27 10.58 10.67 3.79
N PRO A 28 9.76 11.19 2.86
CA PRO A 28 9.09 10.37 1.84
C PRO A 28 10.05 9.52 1.00
N ALA A 29 11.27 9.99 0.73
CA ALA A 29 12.27 9.24 -0.03
C ALA A 29 12.80 8.02 0.74
N SER A 30 12.61 7.99 2.06
CA SER A 30 13.01 6.88 2.91
C SER A 30 11.98 5.75 2.99
N VAL A 31 10.78 5.93 2.43
CA VAL A 31 9.65 5.00 2.52
C VAL A 31 9.53 4.15 1.26
N ASN A 32 9.45 2.83 1.47
CA ASN A 32 9.36 1.82 0.41
C ASN A 32 8.12 0.93 0.61
N LEU A 33 7.67 0.31 -0.48
CA LEU A 33 6.60 -0.69 -0.50
C LEU A 33 7.12 -2.02 -1.02
N SER A 34 6.60 -3.14 -0.52
CA SER A 34 6.86 -4.45 -1.13
C SER A 34 5.80 -4.77 -2.18
N VAL A 35 6.17 -5.51 -3.23
CA VAL A 35 5.20 -6.14 -4.15
C VAL A 35 4.19 -7.02 -3.42
N ILE A 36 4.56 -7.60 -2.26
CA ILE A 36 3.65 -8.39 -1.42
C ILE A 36 2.56 -7.50 -0.84
N THR A 37 2.92 -6.34 -0.27
CA THR A 37 1.96 -5.36 0.27
C THR A 37 0.93 -4.96 -0.79
N LEU A 38 1.38 -4.71 -2.03
CA LEU A 38 0.47 -4.39 -3.14
C LEU A 38 -0.48 -5.55 -3.46
N GLY A 39 0.03 -6.78 -3.50
CA GLY A 39 -0.79 -7.98 -3.76
C GLY A 39 -1.82 -8.24 -2.66
N GLU A 40 -1.51 -7.95 -1.40
CA GLU A 40 -2.47 -8.06 -0.31
C GLU A 40 -3.61 -7.06 -0.42
N ILE A 41 -3.28 -5.81 -0.77
CA ILE A 41 -4.27 -4.75 -1.01
C ILE A 41 -5.18 -5.13 -2.19
N GLU A 42 -4.60 -5.56 -3.31
CA GLU A 42 -5.36 -6.00 -4.49
C GLU A 42 -6.31 -7.15 -4.16
N ARG A 43 -5.83 -8.15 -3.42
CA ARG A 43 -6.67 -9.25 -2.92
C ARG A 43 -7.80 -8.74 -2.03
N GLY A 44 -7.54 -7.75 -1.19
CA GLY A 44 -8.55 -7.06 -0.38
C GLY A 44 -9.62 -6.38 -1.24
N ILE A 45 -9.22 -5.66 -2.28
CA ILE A 45 -10.12 -4.99 -3.25
C ILE A 45 -11.00 -6.02 -3.98
N VAL A 46 -10.42 -7.13 -4.46
CA VAL A 46 -11.16 -8.21 -5.13
C VAL A 46 -12.23 -8.82 -4.22
N LYS A 47 -11.89 -9.04 -2.94
CA LYS A 47 -12.87 -9.52 -1.95
C LYS A 47 -13.97 -8.48 -1.70
N LEU A 48 -13.60 -7.22 -1.53
CA LEU A 48 -14.55 -6.13 -1.28
C LEU A 48 -15.51 -5.93 -2.45
N ARG A 49 -15.05 -6.10 -3.69
CA ARG A 49 -15.88 -5.93 -4.90
C ARG A 49 -17.14 -6.80 -4.91
N LYS A 50 -17.13 -7.93 -4.20
CA LYS A 50 -18.30 -8.81 -4.04
C LYS A 50 -19.38 -8.23 -3.10
N VAL A 51 -19.00 -7.29 -2.24
CA VAL A 51 -19.84 -6.71 -1.18
C VAL A 51 -20.17 -5.25 -1.49
N ASP A 52 -19.18 -4.47 -1.93
CA ASP A 52 -19.27 -3.04 -2.21
C ASP A 52 -18.43 -2.72 -3.47
N PRO A 53 -19.02 -2.85 -4.67
CA PRO A 53 -18.34 -2.60 -5.94
C PRO A 53 -17.86 -1.16 -6.11
N GLU A 54 -18.60 -0.19 -5.59
CA GLU A 54 -18.26 1.23 -5.70
C GLU A 54 -17.01 1.56 -4.89
N ARG A 55 -16.96 1.11 -3.63
CA ARG A 55 -15.77 1.30 -2.80
C ARG A 55 -14.57 0.54 -3.36
N ALA A 56 -14.78 -0.67 -3.86
CA ALA A 56 -13.72 -1.43 -4.52
C ALA A 56 -13.16 -0.68 -5.74
N THR A 57 -13.99 0.03 -6.50
CA THR A 57 -13.55 0.83 -7.65
C THR A 57 -12.70 2.03 -7.21
N ARG A 58 -13.11 2.73 -6.14
CA ARG A 58 -12.32 3.84 -5.58
C ARG A 58 -10.94 3.36 -5.08
N LEU A 59 -10.91 2.23 -4.38
CA LEU A 59 -9.64 1.64 -3.90
C LEU A 59 -8.75 1.13 -5.05
N ASP A 60 -9.34 0.64 -6.16
CA ASP A 60 -8.59 0.24 -7.36
C ASP A 60 -7.86 1.44 -7.96
N LEU A 61 -8.54 2.58 -8.09
CA LEU A 61 -7.94 3.83 -8.57
C LEU A 61 -6.85 4.34 -7.64
N TRP A 62 -7.11 4.34 -6.33
CA TRP A 62 -6.11 4.72 -5.33
C TRP A 62 -4.87 3.81 -5.37
N LEU A 63 -5.03 2.50 -5.53
CA LEU A 63 -3.90 1.57 -5.64
C LEU A 63 -3.07 1.85 -6.91
N ARG A 64 -3.69 2.24 -8.03
CA ARG A 64 -2.98 2.64 -9.24
C ARG A 64 -2.15 3.90 -9.03
N GLU A 65 -2.70 4.90 -8.35
CA GLU A 65 -1.98 6.13 -7.99
C GLU A 65 -0.82 5.82 -7.05
N LEU A 66 -1.05 5.03 -6.00
CA LEU A 66 -0.02 4.58 -5.07
C LEU A 66 1.15 3.91 -5.79
N ARG A 67 0.85 3.03 -6.76
CA ARG A 67 1.86 2.34 -7.57
C ARG A 67 2.65 3.29 -8.47
N ARG A 68 1.95 4.22 -9.12
CA ARG A 68 2.59 5.22 -10.00
C ARG A 68 3.52 6.13 -9.22
N ASP A 69 3.06 6.65 -8.08
CA ASP A 69 3.77 7.67 -7.31
C ASP A 69 4.96 7.07 -6.51
N ASN A 70 5.03 5.74 -6.41
CA ASN A 70 6.09 5.00 -5.73
C ASN A 70 6.83 4.01 -6.64
N ALA A 71 6.76 4.15 -7.96
CA ALA A 71 7.32 3.18 -8.92
C ALA A 71 8.78 2.81 -8.62
N ASP A 72 9.62 3.81 -8.31
CA ASP A 72 11.05 3.63 -8.02
C ASP A 72 11.34 3.10 -6.59
N ARG A 73 10.30 2.94 -5.76
CA ARG A 73 10.39 2.52 -4.35
C ARG A 73 9.51 1.30 -4.03
N ILE A 74 9.13 0.56 -5.07
CA ILE A 74 8.48 -0.74 -4.93
C ILE A 74 9.55 -1.83 -5.05
N LEU A 75 9.79 -2.52 -3.95
CA LEU A 75 10.78 -3.58 -3.84
C LEU A 75 10.18 -4.92 -4.27
N ALA A 76 10.86 -5.59 -5.20
CA ALA A 76 10.52 -6.94 -5.62
C ALA A 76 10.90 -7.95 -4.54
N VAL A 77 10.15 -9.05 -4.47
CA VAL A 77 10.54 -10.25 -3.74
C VAL A 77 11.06 -11.25 -4.76
N THR A 78 12.38 -11.44 -4.77
CA THR A 78 13.08 -12.47 -5.56
C THR A 78 13.21 -13.74 -4.73
N GLU A 79 13.68 -14.84 -5.34
CA GLU A 79 13.97 -16.08 -4.62
C GLU A 79 15.00 -15.86 -3.49
N GLU A 80 16.07 -15.10 -3.74
CA GLU A 80 17.08 -14.72 -2.72
C GLU A 80 16.50 -13.92 -1.55
N VAL A 81 15.47 -13.10 -1.80
CA VAL A 81 14.79 -12.35 -0.73
C VAL A 81 13.82 -13.25 0.05
N ALA A 82 13.31 -14.31 -0.57
CA ALA A 82 12.25 -15.15 -0.02
C ALA A 82 12.75 -16.41 0.73
N LEU A 83 13.95 -16.90 0.40
CA LEU A 83 14.56 -18.11 0.97
C LEU A 83 15.70 -17.76 1.93
#